data_AF-A0A2N9J5I2-F1
#
_entry.id   AF-A0A2N9J5I2-F1
#
_cell.length_a   1.000
_cell.length_b   1.000
_cell.length_c   1.000
_cell.angle_alpha   90.00
_cell.angle_beta   90.00
_cell.angle_gamma   90.00
#
_symmetry.space_group_name_H-M   'P 1'
#
loop_
_entity.id
_entity.type
_entity.pdbx_description
1 polymer ?
#
loop_
_entity_poly.entity_id
_entity_poly.type
_entity_poly.pdbx_seq_one_letter_code
_entity_poly.pdbx_strand_id
1 'polypeptide(L)'
;MSRIKEVTLISGPPSPKCEIQHKVPAIVFSAGGLTGNIFHDFNDGLIPVFITANSIFPNQDFILVVSKARDWWVNSVGIISHGLVTIDPKLIPNSKTFTHFHALIEKAYDQNQNQHQNKPSIFDPSRPILVLITRNGGVGRILLNQNEVIFEAKKIGFNVIIFEPTPKIPLHKAYELIHSIHAMIGVHGAALTHTLFLRPGSVFMQVVPLGTEWAAEVCYERIARNVGSKYMEYKIKAEESSLIEKYNKDDIVIRDPVAFRGSDWSKMNIYLKEQNVTLDLVRLRRYLLEMYMQAKEFMDNEG
;
A
#
# COMPACT_ATOMS: atom_id res chain seq x y z
N MET A 1 17.31 -21.10 -13.45
CA MET A 1 18.51 -20.25 -13.60
C MET A 1 18.72 -19.69 -15.02
N SER A 2 18.08 -20.19 -16.09
CA SER A 2 18.35 -19.74 -17.48
C SER A 2 18.03 -18.27 -17.80
N ARG A 3 17.36 -17.53 -16.90
CA ARG A 3 16.96 -16.12 -17.10
C ARG A 3 17.82 -15.10 -16.34
N ILE A 4 18.74 -15.55 -15.48
CA ILE A 4 19.60 -14.69 -14.67
C ILE A 4 21.04 -14.99 -15.06
N LYS A 5 21.73 -13.99 -15.60
CA LYS A 5 23.14 -14.13 -15.98
C LYS A 5 24.00 -13.84 -14.76
N GLU A 6 24.78 -14.82 -14.36
CA GLU A 6 25.86 -14.61 -13.41
C GLU A 6 26.97 -13.81 -14.09
N VAL A 7 27.46 -12.77 -13.41
CA VAL A 7 28.55 -11.93 -13.90
C VAL A 7 29.55 -11.77 -12.77
N THR A 8 30.82 -12.05 -13.07
CA THR A 8 31.93 -11.79 -12.16
C THR A 8 32.54 -10.44 -12.51
N LEU A 9 32.51 -9.49 -11.59
CA LEU A 9 33.22 -8.22 -11.74
C LEU A 9 34.71 -8.45 -11.48
N ILE A 10 35.52 -8.38 -12.53
CA ILE A 10 36.96 -8.63 -12.48
C ILE A 10 37.79 -7.36 -12.21
N SER A 11 37.25 -6.17 -12.52
CA SER A 11 37.92 -4.88 -12.33
C SER A 11 36.91 -3.73 -12.25
N GLY A 12 37.21 -2.69 -11.47
CA GLY A 12 36.43 -1.45 -11.38
C GLY A 12 37.25 -0.22 -11.81
N PRO A 13 36.61 0.96 -11.98
CA PRO A 13 37.32 2.19 -12.31
C PRO A 13 38.32 2.56 -11.21
N PRO A 14 39.46 3.19 -11.55
CA PRO A 14 40.50 3.55 -10.58
C PRO A 14 40.09 4.64 -9.58
N SER A 15 38.97 5.32 -9.84
CA SER A 15 38.39 6.36 -8.99
C SER A 15 36.86 6.35 -9.14
N PRO A 16 36.10 6.57 -8.04
CA PRO A 16 36.54 6.74 -6.66
C PRO A 16 37.05 5.43 -6.04
N LYS A 17 37.82 5.53 -4.94
CA LYS A 17 38.24 4.34 -4.17
C LYS A 17 37.00 3.67 -3.57
N CYS A 18 36.98 2.34 -3.59
CA CYS A 18 35.91 1.55 -2.98
C CYS A 18 35.87 1.83 -1.46
N GLU A 19 34.74 2.35 -0.97
CA GLU A 19 34.55 2.70 0.44
C GLU A 19 34.09 1.50 1.29
N ILE A 20 33.28 0.61 0.71
CA ILE A 20 32.70 -0.55 1.39
C ILE A 20 32.87 -1.79 0.52
N GLN A 21 33.43 -2.85 1.11
CA GLN A 21 33.57 -4.16 0.47
C GLN A 21 32.68 -5.19 1.16
N HIS A 22 32.04 -6.03 0.35
CA HIS A 22 31.19 -7.09 0.84
C HIS A 22 31.66 -8.45 0.31
N LYS A 23 31.55 -9.48 1.16
CA LYS A 23 31.99 -10.85 0.85
C LYS A 23 30.85 -11.77 0.39
N VAL A 24 29.64 -11.23 0.27
CA VAL A 24 28.42 -11.96 -0.10
C VAL A 24 27.99 -11.61 -1.52
N PRO A 25 27.26 -12.48 -2.22
CA PRO A 25 26.77 -12.19 -3.57
C PRO A 25 25.92 -10.92 -3.64
N ALA A 26 26.06 -10.17 -4.73
CA ALA A 26 25.24 -9.01 -5.02
C ALA A 26 24.17 -9.36 -6.06
N ILE A 27 22.92 -9.01 -5.77
CA ILE A 27 21.84 -9.00 -6.76
C ILE A 27 21.74 -7.56 -7.26
N VAL A 28 22.25 -7.36 -8.46
CA VAL A 28 22.16 -6.07 -9.14
C VAL A 28 20.86 -6.03 -9.93
N PHE A 29 20.00 -5.08 -9.62
CA PHE A 29 18.82 -4.80 -10.45
C PHE A 29 18.71 -3.31 -10.71
N SER A 30 18.17 -2.95 -11.87
CA SER A 30 17.86 -1.55 -12.13
C SER A 30 16.45 -1.26 -11.64
N ALA A 31 16.30 -0.28 -10.74
CA ALA A 31 14.97 0.19 -10.30
C ALA A 31 14.33 1.18 -11.29
N GLY A 32 14.98 1.40 -12.44
CA GLY A 32 14.62 2.49 -13.34
C GLY A 32 13.37 2.26 -14.15
N GLY A 33 12.76 1.10 -14.00
CA GLY A 33 11.45 0.79 -14.55
C GLY A 33 10.31 0.83 -13.53
N LEU A 34 10.54 1.01 -12.22
CA LEU A 34 9.60 0.48 -11.20
C LEU A 34 8.46 1.41 -10.74
N THR A 35 8.61 2.72 -10.79
CA THR A 35 7.74 3.66 -10.07
C THR A 35 6.67 4.49 -10.80
N GLY A 36 5.55 3.90 -11.23
CA GLY A 36 4.40 4.70 -11.70
C GLY A 36 3.70 5.43 -10.54
N ASN A 37 3.54 4.69 -9.45
CA ASN A 37 3.08 5.10 -8.14
C ASN A 37 3.49 4.00 -7.15
N ILE A 38 3.40 4.26 -5.85
CA ILE A 38 3.80 3.32 -4.79
C ILE A 38 3.29 1.89 -4.97
N PHE A 39 2.10 1.67 -5.56
CA PHE A 39 1.62 0.32 -5.81
C PHE A 39 2.55 -0.44 -6.77
N HIS A 40 2.96 0.20 -7.87
CA HIS A 40 3.89 -0.40 -8.83
C HIS A 40 5.29 -0.58 -8.25
N ASP A 41 5.77 0.35 -7.41
CA ASP A 41 7.07 0.24 -6.74
C ASP A 41 7.17 -1.09 -5.95
N PHE A 42 6.11 -1.41 -5.20
CA PHE A 42 6.05 -2.62 -4.39
C PHE A 42 5.68 -3.86 -5.21
N ASN A 43 4.65 -3.76 -6.05
CA ASN A 43 4.09 -4.89 -6.80
C ASN A 43 5.03 -5.40 -7.89
N ASP A 44 5.63 -4.49 -8.67
CA ASP A 44 6.44 -4.84 -9.83
C ASP A 44 7.94 -4.86 -9.49
N GLY A 45 8.29 -4.33 -8.32
CA GLY A 45 9.66 -4.10 -7.88
C GLY A 45 10.04 -4.86 -6.62
N LEU A 46 9.75 -4.26 -5.47
CA LEU A 46 10.29 -4.71 -4.19
C LEU A 46 9.88 -6.15 -3.83
N ILE A 47 8.61 -6.52 -4.01
CA ILE A 47 8.13 -7.88 -3.72
C ILE A 47 8.75 -8.90 -4.68
N PRO A 48 8.70 -8.69 -6.02
CA PRO A 48 9.38 -9.59 -6.94
C PRO A 48 10.88 -9.75 -6.68
N VAL A 49 11.59 -8.67 -6.34
CA VAL A 49 13.01 -8.73 -5.97
C VAL A 49 13.22 -9.56 -4.71
N PHE A 50 12.38 -9.36 -3.68
CA PHE A 50 12.42 -10.17 -2.45
C PHE A 50 12.22 -11.66 -2.74
N ILE A 51 11.22 -12.00 -3.56
CA ILE A 51 10.95 -13.39 -3.97
C ILE A 51 12.15 -13.97 -4.72
N THR A 52 12.69 -13.22 -5.68
CA THR A 52 13.81 -13.65 -6.53
C THR A 52 15.06 -13.92 -5.69
N ALA A 53 15.39 -13.00 -4.79
CA ALA A 53 16.54 -13.15 -3.92
C ALA A 53 16.44 -14.40 -3.03
N ASN A 54 15.29 -14.61 -2.39
CA ASN A 54 15.07 -15.79 -1.55
C ASN A 54 14.94 -17.10 -2.33
N SER A 55 14.65 -17.03 -3.64
CA SER A 55 14.60 -18.22 -4.50
C SER A 55 15.98 -18.69 -4.96
N ILE A 56 16.92 -17.77 -5.14
CA ILE A 56 18.27 -18.07 -5.65
C ILE A 56 19.28 -18.22 -4.51
N PHE A 57 19.08 -17.46 -3.44
CA PHE A 57 19.95 -17.39 -2.27
C PHE A 57 19.20 -17.86 -1.00
N PRO A 58 18.60 -19.07 -0.97
CA PRO A 58 17.68 -19.46 0.10
C PRO A 58 18.32 -19.54 1.49
N ASN A 59 19.63 -19.84 1.56
CA ASN A 59 20.39 -20.08 2.79
C ASN A 59 21.66 -19.23 2.86
N GLN A 60 21.71 -18.09 2.16
CA GLN A 60 22.89 -17.23 2.16
C GLN A 60 22.48 -15.75 2.12
N ASP A 61 23.27 -14.91 2.79
CA ASP A 61 23.10 -13.47 2.72
C ASP A 61 23.43 -12.96 1.31
N PHE A 62 22.77 -11.88 0.93
CA PHE A 62 23.00 -11.20 -0.34
C PHE A 62 22.87 -9.70 -0.14
N ILE A 63 23.39 -8.94 -1.10
CA ILE A 63 23.25 -7.48 -1.12
C ILE A 63 22.46 -7.07 -2.34
N LEU A 64 21.44 -6.24 -2.12
CA LEU A 64 20.72 -5.59 -3.20
C LEU A 64 21.51 -4.37 -3.66
N VAL A 65 21.90 -4.38 -4.93
CA VAL A 65 22.53 -3.22 -5.58
C VAL A 65 21.54 -2.66 -6.58
N VAL A 66 21.07 -1.45 -6.32
CA VAL A 66 20.05 -0.79 -7.14
C VAL A 66 20.70 0.26 -8.03
N SER A 67 20.55 0.14 -9.35
CA SER A 67 21.08 1.10 -10.33
C SER A 67 19.95 1.84 -11.08
N LYS A 68 20.16 3.12 -11.41
CA LYS A 68 19.25 4.01 -12.18
C LYS A 68 17.80 3.98 -11.69
N ALA A 69 17.34 4.94 -10.90
CA ALA A 69 15.92 5.09 -10.56
C ALA A 69 15.21 6.13 -11.50
N ARG A 70 14.70 5.64 -12.65
CA ARG A 70 13.75 6.16 -13.70
C ARG A 70 14.28 7.06 -14.85
N ASP A 71 13.84 6.91 -16.13
CA ASP A 71 12.60 7.52 -16.72
C ASP A 71 11.83 6.87 -17.93
N TRP A 72 12.17 5.73 -18.56
CA TRP A 72 11.26 5.10 -19.57
C TRP A 72 11.58 3.61 -19.83
N TRP A 73 10.54 2.80 -20.08
CA TRP A 73 10.52 1.34 -19.88
C TRP A 73 11.00 0.48 -21.07
N VAL A 74 11.54 -0.72 -20.80
CA VAL A 74 11.18 -2.05 -21.40
C VAL A 74 11.59 -3.20 -20.42
N ASN A 75 10.68 -4.13 -20.11
CA ASN A 75 10.83 -5.50 -19.55
C ASN A 75 11.86 -5.75 -18.42
N SER A 76 11.41 -5.88 -17.16
CA SER A 76 12.19 -6.55 -16.11
C SER A 76 12.21 -8.06 -16.35
N VAL A 77 13.03 -8.52 -17.28
CA VAL A 77 13.26 -9.94 -17.54
C VAL A 77 14.03 -10.54 -16.36
N GLY A 78 13.49 -11.62 -15.77
CA GLY A 78 14.22 -12.44 -14.79
C GLY A 78 13.76 -12.32 -13.34
N ILE A 79 12.79 -11.45 -13.02
CA ILE A 79 12.22 -11.36 -11.67
C ILE A 79 11.00 -12.30 -11.54
N ILE A 80 10.89 -12.98 -10.40
CA ILE A 80 9.79 -13.91 -10.07
C ILE A 80 8.65 -13.13 -9.41
N SER A 81 7.41 -13.31 -9.89
CA SER A 81 6.19 -12.78 -9.27
C SER A 81 5.22 -13.92 -8.99
N HIS A 82 4.56 -13.87 -7.82
CA HIS A 82 3.52 -14.82 -7.42
C HIS A 82 2.10 -14.27 -7.57
N GLY A 83 1.94 -13.17 -8.32
CA GLY A 83 0.68 -12.44 -8.49
C GLY A 83 0.71 -11.06 -7.84
N LEU A 84 -0.44 -10.38 -7.83
CA LEU A 84 -0.57 -9.02 -7.30
C LEU A 84 -0.28 -8.99 -5.80
N VAL A 85 0.75 -8.23 -5.42
CA VAL A 85 1.21 -8.01 -4.05
C VAL A 85 1.18 -9.30 -3.20
N THR A 86 1.67 -10.39 -3.78
CA THR A 86 1.54 -11.74 -3.20
C THR A 86 2.92 -12.41 -3.07
N ILE A 87 3.11 -13.11 -1.95
CA ILE A 87 4.24 -14.01 -1.72
C ILE A 87 3.66 -15.37 -1.34
N ASP A 88 3.67 -16.32 -2.29
CA ASP A 88 3.34 -17.73 -2.02
C ASP A 88 4.56 -18.49 -1.44
N PRO A 89 4.54 -18.90 -0.16
CA PRO A 89 5.64 -19.61 0.47
C PRO A 89 5.95 -20.96 -0.19
N LYS A 90 4.94 -21.61 -0.81
CA LYS A 90 5.13 -22.92 -1.48
C LYS A 90 6.00 -22.82 -2.72
N LEU A 91 6.10 -21.63 -3.29
CA LEU A 91 6.89 -21.35 -4.48
C LEU A 91 8.31 -20.84 -4.14
N ILE A 92 8.64 -20.68 -2.85
CA ILE A 92 9.97 -20.23 -2.39
C ILE A 92 10.67 -21.36 -1.63
N PRO A 93 11.90 -21.76 -2.00
CA PRO A 93 12.62 -22.85 -1.35
C PRO A 93 12.77 -22.73 0.18
N ASN A 94 12.91 -21.52 0.72
CA ASN A 94 13.02 -21.26 2.16
C ASN A 94 11.68 -20.85 2.81
N SER A 95 10.55 -21.03 2.11
CA SER A 95 9.19 -20.79 2.60
C SER A 95 8.98 -19.39 3.22
N LYS A 96 9.70 -18.38 2.71
CA LYS A 96 9.50 -17.00 3.16
C LYS A 96 8.08 -16.54 2.87
N THR A 97 7.54 -15.81 3.83
CA THR A 97 6.15 -15.34 3.83
C THR A 97 6.12 -13.82 3.70
N PHE A 98 4.92 -13.28 3.53
CA PHE A 98 4.72 -11.83 3.57
C PHE A 98 5.13 -11.18 4.90
N THR A 99 4.99 -11.89 6.02
CA THR A 99 5.49 -11.46 7.33
C THR A 99 7.01 -11.23 7.33
N HIS A 100 7.77 -12.08 6.61
CA HIS A 100 9.22 -11.88 6.48
C HIS A 100 9.57 -10.66 5.63
N PHE A 101 8.76 -10.37 4.61
CA PHE A 101 8.91 -9.16 3.80
C PHE A 101 8.57 -7.91 4.62
N HIS A 102 7.52 -7.96 5.43
CA HIS A 102 7.14 -6.88 6.33
C HIS A 102 8.24 -6.59 7.37
N ALA A 103 8.81 -7.62 8.01
CA ALA A 103 9.95 -7.47 8.92
C ALA A 103 11.20 -6.86 8.23
N LEU A 104 11.41 -7.13 6.94
CA LEU A 104 12.48 -6.49 6.17
C LEU A 104 12.23 -4.98 5.99
N ILE A 105 10.97 -4.59 5.72
CA ILE A 105 10.57 -3.18 5.65
C ILE A 105 10.81 -2.50 7.00
N GLU A 106 10.34 -3.09 8.10
CA GLU A 106 10.52 -2.55 9.45
C GLU A 106 12.00 -2.33 9.74
N LYS A 107 12.83 -3.37 9.55
CA LYS A 107 14.28 -3.27 9.74
C LYS A 107 14.92 -2.17 8.89
N ALA A 108 14.47 -1.95 7.66
CA ALA A 108 15.04 -0.94 6.78
C ALA A 108 14.73 0.49 7.22
N TYR A 109 13.55 0.73 7.79
CA TYR A 109 13.15 2.06 8.23
C TYR A 109 13.47 2.34 9.71
N ASP A 110 13.55 1.31 10.56
CA ASP A 110 13.87 1.44 11.98
C ASP A 110 15.32 1.85 12.23
N GLN A 111 16.24 1.57 11.29
CA GLN A 111 17.63 2.02 11.36
C GLN A 111 17.80 3.55 11.43
N ASN A 112 16.76 4.32 11.08
CA ASN A 112 16.75 5.78 11.14
C ASN A 112 16.01 6.34 12.37
N GLN A 113 15.47 5.50 13.26
CA GLN A 113 14.62 5.95 14.38
C GLN A 113 15.36 6.52 15.59
N ASN A 114 16.71 6.48 15.62
CA ASN A 114 17.50 7.07 16.71
C ASN A 114 17.41 8.62 16.81
N GLN A 115 16.59 9.31 16.00
CA GLN A 115 16.54 10.77 16.02
C GLN A 115 15.19 11.45 16.27
N HIS A 116 14.02 10.81 16.19
CA HIS A 116 12.77 11.61 16.30
C HIS A 116 11.57 10.87 16.91
N GLN A 117 11.50 10.83 18.25
CA GLN A 117 10.25 10.66 18.99
C GLN A 117 9.55 12.01 19.18
N ASN A 118 9.04 12.61 18.10
CA ASN A 118 8.14 13.75 18.21
C ASN A 118 6.72 13.30 17.83
N LYS A 119 6.08 12.55 18.74
CA LYS A 119 4.61 12.43 18.70
C LYS A 119 4.04 13.85 18.74
N PRO A 120 3.10 14.24 17.87
CA PRO A 120 2.50 15.56 17.94
C PRO A 120 1.87 15.74 19.33
N SER A 121 2.40 16.65 20.15
CA SER A 121 1.96 16.91 21.53
C SER A 121 0.54 17.47 21.65
N ILE A 122 -0.16 17.60 20.52
CA ILE A 122 -1.48 18.22 20.39
C ILE A 122 -2.60 17.19 20.58
N PHE A 123 -2.31 15.90 20.39
CA PHE A 123 -3.31 14.85 20.46
C PHE A 123 -3.43 14.24 21.85
N ASP A 124 -4.67 13.98 22.26
CA ASP A 124 -4.96 13.25 23.50
C ASP A 124 -4.41 11.83 23.39
N PRO A 125 -3.44 11.43 24.23
CA PRO A 125 -2.77 10.14 24.12
C PRO A 125 -3.69 8.96 24.44
N SER A 126 -4.86 9.19 25.05
CA SER A 126 -5.84 8.13 25.34
C SER A 126 -6.69 7.72 24.13
N ARG A 127 -6.59 8.49 23.03
CA ARG A 127 -7.41 8.33 21.83
C ARG A 127 -6.61 7.73 20.67
N PRO A 128 -7.11 6.66 20.02
CA PRO A 128 -6.48 6.08 18.85
C PRO A 128 -6.31 7.11 17.72
N ILE A 129 -5.18 7.03 17.04
CA ILE A 129 -4.86 7.86 15.87
C ILE A 129 -5.37 7.18 14.60
N LEU A 130 -6.21 7.90 13.86
CA LEU A 130 -6.75 7.52 12.56
C LEU A 130 -6.14 8.38 11.46
N VAL A 131 -5.57 7.75 10.44
CA VAL A 131 -5.20 8.45 9.20
C VAL A 131 -6.29 8.29 8.17
N LEU A 132 -6.75 9.42 7.61
CA LEU A 132 -7.55 9.46 6.41
C LEU A 132 -6.64 9.71 5.21
N ILE A 133 -6.53 8.71 4.33
CA ILE A 133 -5.81 8.79 3.06
C ILE A 133 -6.69 9.53 2.05
N THR A 134 -6.21 10.66 1.57
CA THR A 134 -6.95 11.54 0.65
C THR A 134 -6.27 11.68 -0.70
N ARG A 135 -7.00 12.25 -1.65
CA ARG A 135 -6.58 12.44 -3.05
C ARG A 135 -7.12 13.77 -3.53
N ASN A 136 -6.27 14.64 -4.08
CA ASN A 136 -6.71 15.88 -4.73
C ASN A 136 -6.38 15.89 -6.23
N GLY A 137 -6.81 16.94 -6.94
CA GLY A 137 -6.35 17.22 -8.31
C GLY A 137 -7.06 16.46 -9.43
N GLY A 138 -8.33 16.08 -9.25
CA GLY A 138 -9.17 15.58 -10.36
C GLY A 138 -8.80 14.18 -10.91
N VAL A 139 -8.00 13.41 -10.18
CA VAL A 139 -7.51 12.07 -10.62
C VAL A 139 -8.49 10.91 -10.38
N GLY A 140 -9.74 11.23 -10.01
CA GLY A 140 -10.78 10.27 -9.62
C GLY A 140 -10.62 9.70 -8.21
N ARG A 141 -11.73 9.16 -7.70
CA ARG A 141 -11.92 8.55 -6.37
C ARG A 141 -11.63 9.53 -5.23
N ILE A 142 -12.01 10.79 -5.44
CA ILE A 142 -11.94 11.84 -4.41
C ILE A 142 -13.10 11.61 -3.43
N LEU A 143 -12.83 11.74 -2.13
CA LEU A 143 -13.85 11.75 -1.09
C LEU A 143 -14.43 13.17 -0.99
N LEU A 144 -15.65 13.36 -1.49
CA LEU A 144 -16.25 14.68 -1.66
C LEU A 144 -16.70 15.31 -0.34
N ASN A 145 -17.18 14.49 0.61
CA ASN A 145 -17.59 14.93 1.96
C ASN A 145 -16.51 14.62 3.02
N GLN A 146 -15.26 14.95 2.70
CA GLN A 146 -14.10 14.65 3.55
C GLN A 146 -14.22 15.28 4.94
N ASN A 147 -14.69 16.53 5.03
CA ASN A 147 -14.75 17.26 6.29
C ASN A 147 -15.76 16.63 7.26
N GLU A 148 -16.88 16.15 6.73
CA GLU A 148 -17.94 15.48 7.46
C GLU A 148 -17.47 14.12 7.98
N VAL A 149 -16.71 13.37 7.15
CA VAL A 149 -16.07 12.11 7.56
C VAL A 149 -15.07 12.34 8.70
N ILE A 150 -14.24 13.38 8.59
CA ILE A 150 -13.30 13.77 9.64
C ILE A 150 -14.06 14.13 10.93
N PHE A 151 -15.14 14.90 10.81
CA PHE A 151 -15.95 15.31 11.95
C PHE A 151 -16.58 14.10 12.66
N GLU A 152 -17.15 13.16 11.91
CA GLU A 152 -17.72 11.93 12.48
C GLU A 152 -16.68 11.05 13.17
N ALA A 153 -15.49 10.88 12.58
CA ALA A 153 -14.40 10.13 13.21
C ALA A 153 -13.90 10.81 14.52
N LYS A 154 -13.78 12.14 14.51
CA LYS A 154 -13.42 12.90 15.73
C LYS A 154 -14.50 12.81 16.80
N LYS A 155 -15.79 12.80 16.42
CA LYS A 155 -16.92 12.66 17.34
C LYS A 155 -16.96 11.28 18.00
N ILE A 156 -16.57 10.23 17.27
CA ILE A 156 -16.49 8.87 17.81
C ILE A 156 -15.37 8.71 18.83
N GLY A 157 -14.26 9.44 18.66
CA GLY A 157 -13.15 9.39 19.61
C GLY A 157 -11.77 9.27 18.98
N PHE A 158 -11.62 9.35 17.66
CA PHE A 158 -10.30 9.31 17.03
C PHE A 158 -9.57 10.65 17.08
N ASN A 159 -8.25 10.60 17.20
CA ASN A 159 -7.37 11.68 16.74
C ASN A 159 -7.19 11.50 15.23
N VAL A 160 -7.61 12.47 14.41
CA VAL A 160 -7.62 12.29 12.95
C VAL A 160 -6.49 13.08 12.29
N ILE A 161 -5.66 12.38 11.51
CA ILE A 161 -4.63 12.95 10.64
C ILE A 161 -5.06 12.78 9.18
N ILE A 162 -4.91 13.83 8.38
CA ILE A 162 -5.15 13.78 6.94
C ILE A 162 -3.81 13.53 6.27
N PHE A 163 -3.73 12.50 5.42
CA PHE A 163 -2.53 12.20 4.66
C PHE A 163 -2.86 12.14 3.17
N GLU A 164 -2.29 13.07 2.40
CA GLU A 164 -2.33 13.04 0.94
C GLU A 164 -0.97 12.57 0.41
N PRO A 165 -0.86 11.32 -0.07
CA PRO A 165 0.39 10.84 -0.63
C PRO A 165 0.69 11.54 -1.95
N THR A 166 1.82 12.25 -2.00
CA THR A 166 2.33 12.85 -3.24
C THR A 166 3.72 12.30 -3.55
N PRO A 167 4.16 12.32 -4.82
CA PRO A 167 5.52 11.89 -5.19
C PRO A 167 6.64 12.69 -4.49
N LYS A 168 6.31 13.84 -3.89
CA LYS A 168 7.26 14.69 -3.16
C LYS A 168 7.50 14.23 -1.72
N ILE A 169 6.61 13.42 -1.14
CA ILE A 169 6.76 12.94 0.23
C ILE A 169 7.73 11.76 0.23
N PRO A 170 8.88 11.86 0.93
CA PRO A 170 9.81 10.75 1.02
C PRO A 170 9.14 9.53 1.68
N LEU A 171 9.44 8.33 1.17
CA LEU A 171 8.79 7.10 1.64
C LEU A 171 9.04 6.83 3.13
N HIS A 172 10.20 7.22 3.67
CA HIS A 172 10.49 7.09 5.11
C HIS A 172 9.56 7.97 5.96
N LYS A 173 9.14 9.16 5.48
CA LYS A 173 8.15 10.00 6.19
C LYS A 173 6.76 9.39 6.15
N ALA A 174 6.40 8.76 5.04
CA ALA A 174 5.16 8.02 4.95
C ALA A 174 5.17 6.80 5.89
N TYR A 175 6.30 6.08 5.97
CA TYR A 175 6.48 4.99 6.94
C TYR A 175 6.36 5.50 8.38
N GLU A 176 7.12 6.53 8.78
CA GLU A 176 7.05 7.13 10.13
C GLU A 176 5.61 7.46 10.53
N LEU A 177 4.84 8.09 9.64
CA LEU A 177 3.44 8.42 9.91
C LEU A 177 2.58 7.17 10.04
N ILE A 178 2.58 6.30 9.02
CA ILE A 178 1.65 5.17 8.93
C ILE A 178 1.99 4.07 9.95
N HIS A 179 3.26 3.92 10.32
CA HIS A 179 3.66 3.00 11.37
C HIS A 179 3.23 3.49 12.77
N SER A 180 3.08 4.80 12.97
CA SER A 180 2.71 5.39 14.29
C SER A 180 1.21 5.39 14.62
N ILE A 181 0.36 4.92 13.69
CA ILE A 181 -1.10 5.04 13.81
C ILE A 181 -1.76 3.74 14.27
N HIS A 182 -3.07 3.80 14.51
CA HIS A 182 -3.88 2.66 14.97
C HIS A 182 -4.96 2.28 13.96
N ALA A 183 -5.38 3.24 13.14
CA ALA A 183 -6.48 3.11 12.20
C ALA A 183 -6.16 3.84 10.89
N MET A 184 -6.47 3.24 9.75
CA MET A 184 -6.33 3.87 8.43
C MET A 184 -7.61 3.72 7.61
N ILE A 185 -8.08 4.80 6.99
CA ILE A 185 -9.21 4.81 6.05
C ILE A 185 -8.74 5.38 4.72
N GLY A 186 -9.18 4.79 3.60
CA GLY A 186 -9.07 5.48 2.32
C GLY A 186 -9.87 4.82 1.21
N VAL A 187 -10.12 5.60 0.15
CA VAL A 187 -10.77 5.11 -1.07
C VAL A 187 -9.80 4.28 -1.89
N HIS A 188 -10.27 3.13 -2.39
CA HIS A 188 -9.48 2.19 -3.19
C HIS A 188 -8.54 2.90 -4.16
N GLY A 189 -7.27 2.52 -4.18
CA GLY A 189 -6.31 2.97 -5.16
C GLY A 189 -4.89 2.93 -4.63
N ALA A 190 -3.92 3.22 -5.50
CA ALA A 190 -2.48 3.02 -5.26
C ALA A 190 -1.98 3.50 -3.89
N ALA A 191 -2.50 4.62 -3.39
CA ALA A 191 -2.17 5.17 -2.08
C ALA A 191 -2.40 4.19 -0.91
N LEU A 192 -3.34 3.25 -1.02
CA LEU A 192 -3.58 2.24 0.02
C LEU A 192 -2.47 1.20 0.14
N THR A 193 -1.46 1.21 -0.75
CA THR A 193 -0.25 0.39 -0.60
C THR A 193 0.52 0.73 0.68
N HIS A 194 0.32 1.94 1.25
CA HIS A 194 0.84 2.31 2.56
C HIS A 194 0.34 1.40 3.70
N THR A 195 -0.70 0.59 3.49
CA THR A 195 -1.10 -0.50 4.40
C THR A 195 0.09 -1.41 4.77
N LEU A 196 1.09 -1.54 3.89
CA LEU A 196 2.33 -2.27 4.17
C LEU A 196 3.14 -1.74 5.36
N PHE A 197 2.90 -0.49 5.78
CA PHE A 197 3.60 0.15 6.88
C PHE A 197 2.83 0.09 8.19
N LEU A 198 1.59 -0.41 8.17
CA LEU A 198 0.82 -0.63 9.39
C LEU A 198 1.48 -1.69 10.25
N ARG A 199 1.33 -1.52 11.55
CA ARG A 199 1.71 -2.51 12.56
C ARG A 199 0.66 -3.63 12.63
N PRO A 200 1.06 -4.88 12.90
CA PRO A 200 0.13 -5.96 13.21
C PRO A 200 -0.84 -5.54 14.33
N GLY A 201 -2.13 -5.79 14.16
CA GLY A 201 -3.19 -5.35 15.08
C GLY A 201 -3.86 -4.02 14.71
N SER A 202 -3.22 -3.17 13.89
CA SER A 202 -3.83 -1.95 13.35
C SER A 202 -5.08 -2.25 12.53
N VAL A 203 -5.99 -1.27 12.39
CA VAL A 203 -7.24 -1.45 11.64
C VAL A 203 -7.19 -0.68 10.33
N PHE A 204 -7.53 -1.34 9.22
CA PHE A 204 -7.58 -0.72 7.91
C PHE A 204 -8.98 -0.89 7.30
N MET A 205 -9.64 0.24 7.04
CA MET A 205 -10.91 0.29 6.33
C MET A 205 -10.72 0.81 4.91
N GLN A 206 -11.03 -0.03 3.95
CA GLN A 206 -11.03 0.32 2.55
C GLN A 206 -12.43 0.73 2.11
N VAL A 207 -12.56 1.95 1.59
CA VAL A 207 -13.76 2.35 0.85
C VAL A 207 -13.64 1.78 -0.56
N VAL A 208 -14.61 0.96 -0.96
CA VAL A 208 -14.63 0.24 -2.23
C VAL A 208 -15.64 0.90 -3.18
N PRO A 209 -15.17 1.65 -4.20
CA PRO A 209 -16.02 2.19 -5.25
C PRO A 209 -16.70 1.10 -6.09
N LEU A 210 -17.77 1.45 -6.80
CA LEU A 210 -18.46 0.54 -7.72
C LEU A 210 -17.46 -0.05 -8.73
N GLY A 211 -17.58 -1.35 -9.01
CA GLY A 211 -16.80 -2.04 -10.04
C GLY A 211 -15.35 -2.31 -9.67
N THR A 212 -14.95 -2.05 -8.42
CA THR A 212 -13.57 -2.25 -7.94
C THR A 212 -13.45 -3.36 -6.89
N GLU A 213 -14.49 -4.16 -6.69
CA GLU A 213 -14.58 -5.18 -5.63
C GLU A 213 -13.48 -6.23 -5.76
N TRP A 214 -13.31 -6.82 -6.96
CA TRP A 214 -12.23 -7.77 -7.21
C TRP A 214 -10.86 -7.16 -6.95
N ALA A 215 -10.66 -5.90 -7.38
CA ALA A 215 -9.40 -5.19 -7.17
C ALA A 215 -9.16 -4.92 -5.68
N ALA A 216 -10.19 -4.62 -4.90
CA ALA A 216 -10.07 -4.39 -3.46
C ALA A 216 -9.53 -5.63 -2.74
N GLU A 217 -10.10 -6.80 -3.05
CA GLU A 217 -9.66 -8.08 -2.48
C GLU A 217 -8.19 -8.39 -2.84
N VAL A 218 -7.88 -8.43 -4.14
CA VAL A 218 -6.56 -8.92 -4.60
C VAL A 218 -5.44 -7.92 -4.32
N CYS A 219 -5.73 -6.62 -4.29
CA CYS A 219 -4.70 -5.61 -4.10
C CYS A 219 -4.49 -5.23 -2.64
N TYR A 220 -5.50 -5.26 -1.76
CA TYR A 220 -5.36 -4.63 -0.43
C TYR A 220 -5.88 -5.48 0.73
N GLU A 221 -6.95 -6.25 0.57
CA GLU A 221 -7.40 -7.17 1.64
C GLU A 221 -6.29 -8.15 2.01
N ARG A 222 -5.70 -8.80 1.01
CA ARG A 222 -4.64 -9.80 1.22
C ARG A 222 -3.43 -9.18 1.89
N ILE A 223 -3.04 -7.98 1.48
CA ILE A 223 -1.96 -7.23 2.12
C ILE A 223 -2.27 -7.02 3.60
N ALA A 224 -3.44 -6.44 3.90
CA ALA A 224 -3.84 -6.08 5.25
C ALA A 224 -3.78 -7.29 6.19
N ARG A 225 -4.34 -8.42 5.77
CA ARG A 225 -4.30 -9.67 6.53
C ARG A 225 -2.88 -10.19 6.70
N ASN A 226 -2.06 -10.12 5.66
CA ASN A 226 -0.68 -10.60 5.67
C ASN A 226 0.26 -9.78 6.56
N VAL A 227 0.01 -8.48 6.72
CA VAL A 227 0.72 -7.62 7.69
C VAL A 227 0.07 -7.64 9.08
N GLY A 228 -0.92 -8.51 9.28
CA GLY A 228 -1.59 -8.70 10.57
C GLY A 228 -2.58 -7.59 10.96
N SER A 229 -2.95 -6.69 10.04
CA SER A 229 -3.98 -5.68 10.28
C SER A 229 -5.38 -6.28 10.20
N LYS A 230 -6.31 -5.75 11.01
CA LYS A 230 -7.74 -6.04 10.89
C LYS A 230 -8.30 -5.28 9.68
N TYR A 231 -8.91 -6.00 8.73
CA TYR A 231 -9.39 -5.45 7.47
C TYR A 231 -10.92 -5.26 7.47
N MET A 232 -11.38 -4.11 6.98
CA MET A 232 -12.80 -3.77 6.85
C MET A 232 -13.08 -3.21 5.45
N GLU A 233 -14.22 -3.57 4.86
CA GLU A 233 -14.69 -3.01 3.59
C GLU A 233 -15.91 -2.11 3.81
N TYR A 234 -15.82 -0.86 3.35
CA TYR A 234 -16.99 -0.01 3.13
C TYR A 234 -17.33 -0.02 1.63
N LYS A 235 -18.22 -0.93 1.22
CA LYS A 235 -18.74 -0.96 -0.16
C LYS A 235 -19.76 0.14 -0.34
N ILE A 236 -19.48 1.05 -1.27
CA ILE A 236 -20.37 2.16 -1.55
C ILE A 236 -21.64 1.66 -2.24
N LYS A 237 -22.74 2.37 -2.05
CA LYS A 237 -23.94 2.22 -2.86
C LYS A 237 -23.87 3.11 -4.09
N ALA A 238 -24.78 2.88 -5.03
CA ALA A 238 -24.97 3.75 -6.19
C ALA A 238 -25.10 5.22 -5.77
N GLU A 239 -25.91 5.52 -4.75
CA GLU A 239 -26.17 6.89 -4.29
C GLU A 239 -24.93 7.61 -3.72
N GLU A 240 -23.90 6.86 -3.35
CA GLU A 240 -22.64 7.39 -2.82
C GLU A 240 -21.59 7.59 -3.92
N SER A 241 -21.90 7.20 -5.16
CA SER A 241 -21.05 7.35 -6.33
C SER A 241 -21.45 8.57 -7.14
N SER A 242 -20.49 9.42 -7.52
CA SER A 242 -20.76 10.55 -8.43
C SER A 242 -21.19 10.10 -9.84
N LEU A 243 -21.10 8.81 -10.17
CA LEU A 243 -21.56 8.30 -11.46
C LEU A 243 -23.07 8.44 -11.66
N ILE A 244 -23.86 8.56 -10.58
CA ILE A 244 -25.31 8.79 -10.67
C ILE A 244 -25.68 10.15 -11.29
N GLU A 245 -24.73 11.09 -11.33
CA GLU A 245 -24.91 12.38 -12.00
C GLU A 245 -24.82 12.25 -13.53
N LYS A 246 -24.18 11.18 -14.00
CA LYS A 246 -23.93 10.92 -15.43
C LYS A 246 -24.78 9.78 -15.99
N TYR A 247 -25.09 8.78 -15.16
CA TYR A 247 -25.76 7.55 -15.55
C TYR A 247 -27.01 7.34 -14.71
N ASN A 248 -28.07 6.85 -15.34
CA ASN A 248 -29.26 6.42 -14.63
C ASN A 248 -28.92 5.27 -13.69
N LYS A 249 -29.64 5.15 -12.56
CA LYS A 249 -29.41 4.09 -11.57
C LYS A 249 -29.58 2.67 -12.15
N ASP A 250 -30.45 2.53 -13.15
CA ASP A 250 -30.69 1.26 -13.85
C ASP A 250 -29.71 1.00 -15.01
N ASP A 251 -28.82 1.95 -15.32
CA ASP A 251 -27.77 1.78 -16.32
C ASP A 251 -26.82 0.63 -15.92
N ILE A 252 -26.37 -0.15 -16.91
CA ILE A 252 -25.45 -1.26 -16.69
C ILE A 252 -24.14 -0.80 -16.03
N VAL A 253 -23.71 0.45 -16.26
CA VAL A 253 -22.53 1.06 -15.60
C VAL A 253 -22.70 1.09 -14.07
N ILE A 254 -23.92 1.27 -13.57
CA ILE A 254 -24.21 1.35 -12.13
C ILE A 254 -24.63 -0.02 -11.59
N ARG A 255 -25.56 -0.70 -12.27
CA ARG A 255 -26.22 -1.91 -11.79
C ARG A 255 -25.34 -3.15 -11.88
N ASP A 256 -24.54 -3.25 -12.94
CA ASP A 256 -23.64 -4.40 -13.16
C ASP A 256 -22.30 -3.97 -13.76
N PRO A 257 -21.42 -3.39 -12.93
CA PRO A 257 -20.09 -2.97 -13.35
C PRO A 257 -19.23 -4.07 -13.99
N VAL A 258 -19.42 -5.31 -13.55
CA VAL A 258 -18.66 -6.47 -14.06
C VAL A 258 -19.11 -6.80 -15.47
N ALA A 259 -20.41 -6.84 -15.73
CA ALA A 259 -20.95 -7.03 -17.08
C ALA A 259 -20.62 -5.85 -18.00
N PHE A 260 -20.69 -4.61 -17.51
CA PHE A 260 -20.34 -3.43 -18.30
C PHE A 260 -18.87 -3.48 -18.76
N ARG A 261 -17.94 -3.77 -17.84
CA ARG A 261 -16.52 -3.94 -18.16
C ARG A 261 -16.31 -5.09 -19.14
N GLY A 262 -16.92 -6.25 -18.87
CA GLY A 262 -16.66 -7.48 -19.63
C GLY A 262 -15.16 -7.79 -19.67
N SER A 263 -14.64 -8.06 -20.88
CA SER A 263 -13.22 -8.27 -21.15
C SER A 263 -12.44 -6.98 -21.48
N ASP A 264 -13.13 -5.85 -21.63
CA ASP A 264 -12.51 -4.58 -21.97
C ASP A 264 -12.06 -3.83 -20.71
N TRP A 265 -10.79 -4.02 -20.37
CA TRP A 265 -10.18 -3.38 -19.21
C TRP A 265 -10.10 -1.86 -19.30
N SER A 266 -10.20 -1.25 -20.49
CA SER A 266 -10.18 0.21 -20.64
C SER A 266 -11.40 0.86 -19.96
N LYS A 267 -12.52 0.15 -19.89
CA LYS A 267 -13.76 0.58 -19.22
C LYS A 267 -13.62 0.73 -17.71
N MET A 268 -12.61 0.14 -17.10
CA MET A 268 -12.30 0.37 -15.67
C MET A 268 -12.00 1.85 -15.38
N ASN A 269 -11.61 2.64 -16.38
CA ASN A 269 -11.38 4.07 -16.20
C ASN A 269 -12.62 4.81 -15.68
N ILE A 270 -13.84 4.37 -15.99
CA ILE A 270 -15.06 4.97 -15.43
C ILE A 270 -15.02 4.89 -13.90
N TYR A 271 -14.76 3.70 -13.36
CA TYR A 271 -14.71 3.48 -11.92
C TYR A 271 -13.44 4.01 -11.27
N LEU A 272 -12.33 4.07 -12.00
CA LEU A 272 -11.00 4.43 -11.47
C LEU A 272 -10.63 5.91 -11.64
N LYS A 273 -11.25 6.64 -12.56
CA LYS A 273 -10.88 8.02 -12.93
C LYS A 273 -12.05 8.97 -12.90
N GLU A 274 -13.26 8.50 -13.20
CA GLU A 274 -14.43 9.37 -13.32
C GLU A 274 -15.37 9.34 -12.12
N GLN A 275 -15.26 8.31 -11.29
CA GLN A 275 -16.05 8.15 -10.07
C GLN A 275 -15.37 8.81 -8.88
N ASN A 276 -16.11 9.68 -8.20
CA ASN A 276 -15.81 10.19 -6.86
C ASN A 276 -16.84 9.64 -5.86
N VAL A 277 -16.58 9.80 -4.58
CA VAL A 277 -17.36 9.16 -3.51
C VAL A 277 -17.85 10.18 -2.50
N THR A 278 -19.13 10.10 -2.14
CA THR A 278 -19.76 10.81 -1.03
C THR A 278 -20.32 9.79 -0.05
N LEU A 279 -19.69 9.63 1.12
CA LEU A 279 -20.07 8.59 2.07
C LEU A 279 -21.35 8.93 2.85
N ASP A 280 -22.26 7.97 2.96
CA ASP A 280 -23.41 8.03 3.87
C ASP A 280 -22.92 7.98 5.32
N LEU A 281 -23.05 9.11 6.03
CA LEU A 281 -22.54 9.26 7.39
C LEU A 281 -23.27 8.37 8.41
N VAL A 282 -24.53 8.02 8.18
CA VAL A 282 -25.31 7.15 9.07
C VAL A 282 -24.82 5.71 8.97
N ARG A 283 -24.50 5.26 7.76
CA ARG A 283 -23.85 3.98 7.54
C ARG A 283 -22.42 4.00 8.06
N LEU A 284 -21.63 5.00 7.68
CA LEU A 284 -20.22 5.13 8.03
C LEU A 284 -20.01 5.13 9.55
N ARG A 285 -20.87 5.81 10.33
CA ARG A 285 -20.77 5.82 11.80
C ARG A 285 -20.70 4.43 12.41
N ARG A 286 -21.43 3.44 11.86
CA ARG A 286 -21.40 2.06 12.36
C ARG A 286 -20.01 1.42 12.15
N TYR A 287 -19.44 1.61 10.96
CA TYR A 287 -18.09 1.11 10.65
C TYR A 287 -17.03 1.81 11.50
N LEU A 288 -17.14 3.13 11.67
CA LEU A 288 -16.20 3.89 12.50
C LEU A 288 -16.24 3.49 13.98
N LEU A 289 -17.42 3.14 14.52
CA LEU A 289 -17.53 2.64 15.90
C LEU A 289 -16.84 1.28 16.06
N GLU A 290 -17.07 0.36 15.13
CA GLU A 290 -16.39 -0.93 15.13
C GLU A 290 -14.86 -0.77 14.98
N MET A 291 -14.45 0.07 14.04
CA MET A 291 -13.04 0.41 13.83
C MET A 291 -12.42 1.03 15.08
N TYR A 292 -13.15 1.88 15.80
CA TYR A 292 -12.68 2.50 17.03
C TYR A 292 -12.44 1.48 18.14
N MET A 293 -13.38 0.56 18.36
CA MET A 293 -13.22 -0.49 19.36
C MET A 293 -11.99 -1.35 19.07
N GLN A 294 -11.81 -1.75 17.81
CA GLN A 294 -10.66 -2.56 17.40
C GLN A 294 -9.32 -1.80 17.51
N ALA A 295 -9.31 -0.51 17.15
CA ALA A 295 -8.12 0.32 17.25
C ALA A 295 -7.77 0.65 18.71
N LYS A 296 -8.78 0.77 19.58
CA LYS A 296 -8.62 0.98 21.02
C LYS A 296 -8.05 -0.26 21.69
N GLU A 297 -8.60 -1.43 21.38
CA GLU A 297 -8.05 -2.72 21.83
C GLU A 297 -6.58 -2.88 21.40
N PHE A 298 -6.26 -2.56 20.14
CA PHE A 298 -4.87 -2.58 19.67
C PHE A 298 -3.98 -1.64 20.48
N MET A 299 -4.37 -0.37 20.62
CA MET A 299 -3.62 0.63 21.38
C MET A 299 -3.40 0.22 22.84
N ASP A 300 -4.40 -0.38 23.49
CA ASP A 300 -4.31 -0.81 24.89
C ASP A 300 -3.42 -2.06 25.05
N ASN A 301 -3.33 -2.92 24.02
CA ASN A 301 -2.42 -4.07 23.97
C ASN A 301 -0.96 -3.70 23.68
N GLU A 302 -0.69 -2.49 23.20
CA GLU A 302 0.67 -1.96 22.99
C GLU A 302 1.31 -1.36 24.25
N GLY A 303 0.61 -1.44 25.40
CA GLY A 303 1.06 -0.92 26.71
C GLY A 303 2.44 -1.39 27.16
#